data_AF-C4Y4G0-F1
#
_entry.id   AF-C4Y4G0-F1
#
_cell.length_a   1.000
_cell.length_b   1.000
_cell.length_c   1.000
_cell.angle_alpha   90.00
_cell.angle_beta   90.00
_cell.angle_gamma   90.00
#
_symmetry.space_group_name_H-M   'P 1'
#
loop_
_entity.id
_entity.type
_entity.pdbx_description
1 polymer ?
#
loop_
_entity_poly.entity_id
_entity_poly.type
_entity_poly.pdbx_seq_one_letter_code
_entity_poly.pdbx_strand_id
1 'polypeptide(L)'
;MMSDEYYAMAAAKRRGLGLVKFIGNLYILNMLNDQVILHCLRDQSKNVVDPSEDALENLAQLIKTVGPRFETSDRNKAALNMIYDNIQQILDNCKISSRIRFMLMDLQDLRKSNWKSIKSEAGPKTIKEIHNEAELKRIEDSRASAEKRRQNKSGYNSGNYNSGDSRSNSTRGGSSWGNRKEPRAPTKDSRGFTSVSRSQSNRPVPEQSASTSTMSPRENSKRTDSMASNIFAALDDEDAGH
;
A
#
# COMPACT_ATOMS: atom_id res chain seq x y z
N MET A 1 39.10 3.08 -22.02
CA MET A 1 38.02 2.79 -22.98
C MET A 1 37.46 1.43 -22.59
N MET A 2 36.17 1.30 -22.26
CA MET A 2 35.59 -0.02 -21.95
C MET A 2 35.60 -0.87 -23.23
N SER A 3 36.04 -2.13 -23.14
CA SER A 3 36.20 -3.03 -24.29
C SER A 3 34.85 -3.46 -24.88
N ASP A 4 34.81 -3.80 -26.16
CA ASP A 4 33.62 -4.34 -26.83
C ASP A 4 33.06 -5.58 -26.10
N GLU A 5 33.94 -6.37 -25.49
CA GLU A 5 33.58 -7.53 -24.66
C GLU A 5 32.74 -7.14 -23.43
N TYR A 6 33.04 -6.01 -22.78
CA TYR A 6 32.26 -5.51 -21.65
C TYR A 6 30.84 -5.10 -22.08
N TYR A 7 30.70 -4.43 -23.24
CA TYR A 7 29.39 -4.06 -23.78
C TYR A 7 28.55 -5.29 -24.17
N ALA A 8 29.17 -6.30 -24.78
CA ALA A 8 28.50 -7.56 -25.11
C ALA A 8 28.00 -8.29 -23.85
N MET A 9 28.84 -8.36 -22.81
CA MET A 9 28.48 -8.99 -21.53
C MET A 9 27.35 -8.23 -20.82
N ALA A 10 27.38 -6.89 -20.81
CA ALA A 10 26.32 -6.07 -20.25
C ALA A 10 24.98 -6.25 -21.00
N ALA A 11 25.02 -6.33 -22.34
CA ALA A 11 23.84 -6.58 -23.15
C ALA A 11 23.25 -7.98 -22.93
N ALA A 12 24.09 -9.01 -22.81
CA ALA A 12 23.69 -10.37 -22.48
C ALA A 12 23.03 -10.42 -21.09
N LYS A 13 23.63 -9.77 -20.09
CA LYS A 13 23.08 -9.68 -18.73
C LYS A 13 21.68 -9.05 -18.72
N ARG A 14 21.49 -7.93 -19.44
CA ARG A 14 20.18 -7.26 -19.56
C ARG A 14 19.13 -8.14 -20.23
N ARG A 15 19.50 -8.89 -21.27
CA ARG A 15 18.59 -9.85 -21.93
C ARG A 15 18.20 -11.01 -21.00
N GLY A 16 19.14 -11.50 -20.19
CA GLY A 16 18.90 -12.56 -19.21
C GLY A 16 17.85 -12.19 -18.14
N LEU A 17 17.91 -10.96 -17.61
CA LEU A 17 16.90 -10.42 -16.68
C LEU A 17 15.48 -10.45 -17.27
N GLY A 18 15.33 -10.05 -18.54
CA GLY A 18 14.05 -10.09 -19.24
C GLY A 18 13.55 -11.51 -19.47
N LEU A 19 14.47 -12.43 -19.80
CA LEU A 19 14.16 -13.84 -20.04
C LEU A 19 13.56 -14.52 -18.80
N VAL A 20 14.12 -14.31 -17.61
CA VAL A 20 13.61 -14.92 -16.37
C VAL A 20 12.17 -14.46 -16.08
N LYS A 21 11.90 -13.15 -16.25
CA LYS A 21 10.54 -12.61 -16.10
C LYS A 21 9.58 -13.20 -17.13
N PHE A 22 10.03 -13.32 -18.39
CA PHE A 22 9.24 -13.92 -19.46
C PHE A 22 8.91 -15.39 -19.16
N ILE A 23 9.89 -16.19 -18.74
CA ILE A 23 9.71 -17.58 -18.31
C ILE A 23 8.67 -17.70 -17.20
N GLY A 24 8.73 -16.82 -16.19
CA GLY A 24 7.74 -16.80 -15.10
C GLY A 24 6.31 -16.58 -15.60
N ASN A 25 6.11 -15.69 -16.57
CA ASN A 25 4.80 -15.45 -17.16
C ASN A 25 4.30 -16.64 -18.00
N LEU A 26 5.18 -17.25 -18.80
CA LEU A 26 4.83 -18.45 -19.57
C LEU A 26 4.39 -19.61 -18.67
N TYR A 27 5.02 -19.75 -17.51
CA TYR A 27 4.62 -20.76 -16.52
C TYR A 27 3.20 -20.54 -16.01
N ILE A 28 2.83 -19.30 -15.69
CA ILE A 28 1.47 -18.98 -15.23
C ILE A 28 0.42 -19.24 -16.33
N LEU A 29 0.80 -19.10 -17.60
CA LEU A 29 -0.03 -19.46 -18.75
C LEU A 29 -0.07 -20.97 -19.04
N ASN A 30 0.47 -21.81 -18.15
CA ASN A 30 0.58 -23.27 -18.32
C ASN A 30 1.37 -23.70 -19.56
N MET A 31 2.25 -22.83 -20.09
CA MET A 31 3.07 -23.13 -21.27
C MET A 31 4.41 -23.78 -20.93
N LEU A 32 4.75 -23.84 -19.64
CA LEU A 32 5.98 -24.45 -19.13
C LEU A 32 5.72 -25.39 -17.97
N ASN A 33 6.54 -26.44 -17.91
CA ASN A 33 6.52 -27.42 -16.83
C ASN A 33 7.30 -26.93 -15.59
N ASP A 34 6.96 -27.49 -14.43
CA ASP A 34 7.60 -27.18 -13.14
C ASP A 34 9.12 -27.36 -13.15
N GLN A 35 9.65 -28.31 -13.94
CA GLN A 35 11.08 -28.58 -14.01
C GLN A 35 11.88 -27.38 -14.55
N VAL A 36 11.31 -26.62 -15.49
CA VAL A 36 11.97 -25.43 -16.05
C VAL A 36 12.08 -24.33 -15.00
N ILE A 37 11.01 -24.11 -14.23
CA ILE A 37 11.00 -23.13 -13.13
C ILE A 37 11.97 -23.54 -12.03
N LEU A 38 11.98 -24.81 -11.65
CA LEU A 38 12.87 -25.34 -10.63
C LEU A 38 14.35 -25.19 -11.05
N HIS A 39 14.67 -25.44 -12.32
CA HIS A 39 16.02 -25.18 -12.86
C HIS A 39 16.39 -23.70 -12.74
N CYS A 40 15.49 -22.79 -13.14
CA CYS A 40 15.72 -21.35 -13.04
C CYS A 40 15.94 -20.89 -11.58
N LEU A 41 15.11 -21.35 -10.65
CA LEU A 41 15.22 -21.00 -9.24
C LEU A 41 16.53 -21.51 -8.61
N ARG A 42 16.97 -22.72 -8.98
CA ARG A 42 18.25 -23.26 -8.52
C ARG A 42 19.44 -22.51 -9.09
N ASP A 43 19.40 -22.16 -10.38
CA ASP A 43 20.47 -21.38 -11.00
C ASP A 43 20.62 -19.99 -10.38
N GLN A 44 19.51 -19.33 -10.04
CA GLN A 44 19.52 -18.02 -9.38
C GLN A 44 19.95 -18.09 -7.90
N SER A 45 19.75 -19.22 -7.22
CA SER A 45 20.11 -19.42 -5.80
C SER A 45 21.40 -20.21 -5.58
N LYS A 46 22.17 -20.50 -6.65
CA LYS A 46 23.40 -21.31 -6.58
C LYS A 46 24.53 -20.65 -5.79
N ASN A 47 24.63 -19.33 -5.85
CA ASN A 47 25.69 -18.57 -5.21
C ASN A 47 25.20 -17.94 -3.91
N VAL A 48 25.47 -18.62 -2.80
CA VAL A 48 25.07 -18.21 -1.45
C VAL A 48 26.16 -17.37 -0.76
N VAL A 49 27.39 -17.35 -1.30
CA VAL A 49 28.54 -16.68 -0.68
C VAL A 49 28.63 -15.21 -1.09
N ASP A 50 28.49 -14.93 -2.39
CA ASP A 50 28.51 -13.55 -2.92
C ASP A 50 27.49 -13.37 -4.06
N PRO A 51 26.18 -13.41 -3.75
CA PRO A 51 25.14 -13.24 -4.75
C PRO A 51 25.09 -11.82 -5.31
N SER A 52 25.04 -11.68 -6.64
CA SER A 52 24.75 -10.41 -7.30
C SER A 52 23.35 -9.91 -6.92
N GLU A 53 23.22 -8.62 -6.59
CA GLU A 53 21.92 -8.01 -6.23
C GLU A 53 20.87 -8.18 -7.34
N ASP A 54 21.26 -8.04 -8.60
CA ASP A 54 20.38 -8.27 -9.75
C ASP A 54 19.79 -9.69 -9.79
N ALA A 55 20.58 -10.70 -9.39
CA ALA A 55 20.13 -12.09 -9.35
C ALA A 55 19.13 -12.30 -8.20
N LEU A 56 19.35 -11.66 -7.06
CA LEU A 56 18.42 -11.69 -5.93
C LEU A 56 17.09 -11.00 -6.25
N GLU A 57 17.12 -9.86 -6.93
CA GLU A 57 15.91 -9.16 -7.38
C GLU A 57 15.13 -10.02 -8.40
N ASN A 58 15.83 -10.68 -9.33
CA ASN A 58 15.21 -11.63 -10.25
C ASN A 58 14.61 -12.85 -9.55
N LEU A 59 15.34 -13.46 -8.62
CA LEU A 59 14.87 -14.59 -7.83
C LEU A 59 13.59 -14.22 -7.08
N ALA A 60 13.60 -13.09 -6.38
CA ALA A 60 12.45 -12.60 -5.64
C ALA A 60 11.25 -12.32 -6.56
N GLN A 61 11.48 -11.71 -7.72
CA GLN A 61 10.43 -11.44 -8.70
C GLN A 61 9.85 -12.73 -9.30
N LEU A 62 10.70 -13.70 -9.65
CA LEU A 62 10.26 -14.98 -10.18
C LEU A 62 9.42 -15.73 -9.16
N ILE A 63 9.90 -15.85 -7.91
CA ILE A 63 9.17 -16.53 -6.83
C ILE A 63 7.83 -15.85 -6.54
N LYS A 64 7.76 -14.50 -6.55
CA LYS A 64 6.49 -13.78 -6.40
C LYS A 64 5.47 -14.15 -7.47
N THR A 65 5.92 -14.30 -8.72
CA THR A 65 5.03 -14.63 -9.85
C THR A 65 4.62 -16.09 -9.82
N VAL A 66 5.58 -17.03 -9.71
CA VAL A 66 5.31 -18.47 -9.90
C VAL A 66 4.99 -19.21 -8.61
N GLY A 67 5.41 -18.69 -7.46
CA GLY A 67 5.34 -19.34 -6.16
C GLY A 67 3.98 -19.91 -5.78
N PRO A 68 2.87 -19.16 -5.90
CA PRO A 68 1.54 -19.66 -5.52
C PRO A 68 1.12 -20.89 -6.33
N ARG A 69 1.41 -20.91 -7.64
CA ARG A 69 1.12 -22.06 -8.51
C ARG A 69 2.12 -23.19 -8.29
N PHE A 70 3.39 -22.86 -8.16
CA PHE A 70 4.49 -23.82 -8.03
C PHE A 70 4.41 -24.65 -6.75
N GLU A 71 4.03 -24.04 -5.62
CA GLU A 71 3.94 -24.74 -4.33
C GLU A 71 2.71 -25.66 -4.19
N THR A 72 1.82 -25.72 -5.20
CA THR A 72 0.66 -26.64 -5.20
C THR A 72 1.07 -28.13 -5.15
N SER A 73 2.25 -28.47 -5.65
CA SER A 73 2.79 -29.83 -5.64
C SER A 73 3.74 -30.05 -4.46
N ASP A 74 3.55 -31.14 -3.72
CA ASP A 74 4.39 -31.49 -2.55
C ASP A 74 5.88 -31.63 -2.92
N ARG A 75 6.18 -32.15 -4.11
CA ARG A 75 7.57 -32.25 -4.60
C ARG A 75 8.20 -30.85 -4.78
N ASN A 76 7.44 -29.92 -5.34
CA ASN A 76 7.90 -28.56 -5.59
C ASN A 76 8.05 -27.78 -4.28
N LYS A 77 7.17 -28.04 -3.31
CA LYS A 77 7.26 -27.48 -1.96
C LYS A 77 8.59 -27.82 -1.28
N ALA A 78 9.02 -29.08 -1.34
CA ALA A 78 10.32 -29.49 -0.81
C ALA A 78 11.49 -28.77 -1.50
N ALA A 79 11.44 -28.62 -2.83
CA ALA A 79 12.47 -27.87 -3.55
C ALA A 79 12.46 -26.38 -3.19
N LEU A 80 11.28 -25.79 -2.99
CA LEU A 80 11.14 -24.40 -2.58
C LEU A 80 11.65 -24.17 -1.16
N ASN A 81 11.50 -25.13 -0.24
CA ASN A 81 12.14 -25.08 1.08
C ASN A 81 13.65 -24.87 0.98
N MET A 82 14.35 -25.68 0.19
CA MET A 82 15.79 -25.55 0.00
C MET A 82 16.20 -24.17 -0.53
N ILE A 83 15.40 -23.59 -1.43
CA ILE A 83 15.66 -22.25 -1.97
C ILE A 83 15.47 -21.17 -0.88
N TYR A 84 14.45 -21.30 -0.03
CA TYR A 84 14.24 -20.38 1.08
C TYR A 84 15.31 -20.52 2.17
N ASP A 85 15.84 -21.72 2.39
CA ASP A 85 16.98 -21.94 3.27
C ASP A 85 18.23 -21.24 2.73
N ASN A 86 18.48 -21.30 1.41
CA ASN A 86 19.55 -20.53 0.78
C ASN A 86 19.35 -19.02 0.93
N ILE A 87 18.11 -18.53 0.76
CA ILE A 87 17.77 -17.11 0.99
C ILE A 87 18.05 -16.71 2.44
N GLN A 88 17.72 -17.57 3.40
CA GLN A 88 18.02 -17.33 4.81
C GLN A 88 19.53 -17.23 5.06
N GLN A 89 20.32 -18.15 4.49
CA GLN A 89 21.78 -18.10 4.58
C GLN A 89 22.36 -16.81 3.98
N ILE A 90 21.81 -16.32 2.87
CA ILE A 90 22.22 -15.04 2.26
C ILE A 90 21.88 -13.86 3.19
N LEU A 91 20.71 -13.87 3.82
CA LEU A 91 20.29 -12.83 4.76
C LEU A 91 21.19 -12.75 6.01
N ASP A 92 21.71 -13.90 6.46
CA ASP A 92 22.52 -13.98 7.67
C ASP A 92 24.02 -13.74 7.41
N ASN A 93 24.55 -14.23 6.29
CA ASN A 93 25.99 -14.27 6.03
C ASN A 93 26.49 -13.23 5.02
N CYS A 94 25.63 -12.70 4.13
CA CYS A 94 26.06 -11.79 3.07
C CYS A 94 25.78 -10.32 3.41
N LYS A 95 26.68 -9.44 2.97
CA LYS A 95 26.48 -7.98 2.99
C LYS A 95 25.77 -7.55 1.71
N ILE A 96 24.45 -7.41 1.78
CA ILE A 96 23.59 -6.95 0.68
C ILE A 96 22.97 -5.57 1.02
N SER A 97 22.56 -4.81 0.01
CA SER A 97 21.87 -3.54 0.24
C SER A 97 20.56 -3.72 1.02
N SER A 98 20.20 -2.71 1.83
CA SER A 98 18.96 -2.75 2.64
C SER A 98 17.72 -2.99 1.79
N ARG A 99 17.69 -2.44 0.56
CA ARG A 99 16.59 -2.67 -0.41
C ARG A 99 16.41 -4.16 -0.70
N ILE A 100 17.49 -4.86 -1.03
CA ILE A 100 17.44 -6.30 -1.34
C ILE A 100 17.14 -7.11 -0.07
N ARG A 101 17.71 -6.74 1.08
CA ARG A 101 17.41 -7.38 2.37
C ARG A 101 15.92 -7.33 2.69
N PHE A 102 15.30 -6.15 2.65
CA PHE A 102 13.86 -6.01 2.86
C PHE A 102 13.05 -6.77 1.81
N MET A 103 13.49 -6.77 0.54
CA MET A 103 12.81 -7.52 -0.51
C MET A 103 12.78 -9.04 -0.26
N LEU A 104 13.87 -9.61 0.26
CA LEU A 104 13.97 -11.02 0.61
C LEU A 104 13.18 -11.33 1.90
N MET A 105 13.17 -10.43 2.88
CA MET A 105 12.32 -10.57 4.08
C MET A 105 10.83 -10.55 3.71
N ASP A 106 10.40 -9.60 2.87
CA ASP A 106 9.04 -9.54 2.33
C ASP A 106 8.65 -10.85 1.62
N LEU A 107 9.61 -11.49 0.96
CA LEU A 107 9.40 -12.77 0.28
C LEU A 107 9.16 -13.91 1.27
N GLN A 108 9.92 -13.97 2.36
CA GLN A 108 9.69 -14.94 3.44
C GLN A 108 8.32 -14.76 4.07
N ASP A 109 7.92 -13.52 4.32
CA ASP A 109 6.63 -13.22 4.93
C ASP A 109 5.46 -13.52 3.98
N LEU A 110 5.63 -13.26 2.67
CA LEU A 110 4.66 -13.65 1.64
C LEU A 110 4.41 -15.18 1.62
N ARG A 111 5.46 -15.98 1.84
CA ARG A 111 5.29 -17.43 1.92
C ARG A 111 4.60 -17.86 3.21
N LYS A 112 4.98 -17.28 4.36
CA LYS A 112 4.33 -17.54 5.65
C LYS A 112 2.84 -17.17 5.63
N SER A 113 2.45 -16.16 4.86
CA SER A 113 1.05 -15.78 4.67
C SER A 113 0.30 -16.67 3.66
N ASN A 114 0.87 -17.81 3.24
CA ASN A 114 0.35 -18.70 2.20
C ASN A 114 0.04 -17.94 0.91
N TRP A 115 0.99 -17.13 0.44
CA TRP A 115 0.91 -16.35 -0.80
C TRP A 115 -0.16 -15.26 -0.82
N LYS A 116 -0.76 -14.95 0.32
CA LYS A 116 -1.68 -13.82 0.45
C LYS A 116 -0.86 -12.54 0.61
N SER A 117 -0.81 -11.73 -0.44
CA SER A 117 -0.14 -10.43 -0.39
C SER A 117 -0.96 -9.46 0.47
N ILE A 118 -0.36 -8.90 1.52
CA ILE A 118 -0.98 -7.84 2.32
C ILE A 118 -1.34 -6.62 1.45
N LYS A 119 -0.61 -6.43 0.33
CA LYS A 119 -0.79 -5.29 -0.59
C LYS A 119 -1.93 -5.48 -1.60
N SER A 120 -2.43 -6.69 -1.85
CA SER A 120 -3.57 -6.87 -2.77
C SER A 120 -4.89 -6.35 -2.18
N GLU A 121 -4.99 -6.31 -0.85
CA GLU A 121 -6.12 -5.74 -0.11
C GLU A 121 -5.99 -4.22 0.12
N ALA A 122 -4.84 -3.62 -0.24
CA ALA A 122 -4.56 -2.19 -0.05
C ALA A 122 -4.95 -1.34 -1.27
N GLY A 123 -5.99 -1.75 -2.01
CA GLY A 123 -6.71 -0.83 -2.89
C GLY A 123 -7.39 0.27 -2.05
N PRO A 124 -7.78 1.41 -2.66
CA PRO A 124 -8.59 2.39 -1.94
C PRO A 124 -9.87 1.70 -1.47
N LYS A 125 -10.00 1.52 -0.15
CA LYS A 125 -11.23 1.01 0.46
C LYS A 125 -12.42 1.77 -0.13
N THR A 126 -13.43 1.04 -0.58
CA THR A 126 -14.61 1.68 -1.16
C THR A 126 -15.29 2.53 -0.09
N ILE A 127 -15.84 3.69 -0.43
CA ILE A 127 -16.54 4.58 0.55
C ILE A 127 -17.57 3.80 1.39
N LYS A 128 -18.21 2.79 0.80
CA LYS A 128 -19.13 1.87 1.47
C LYS A 128 -18.49 1.03 2.58
N GLU A 129 -17.24 0.58 2.39
CA GLU A 129 -16.49 -0.19 3.39
C GLU A 129 -16.07 0.69 4.57
N ILE A 130 -15.70 1.96 4.31
CA ILE A 130 -15.37 2.93 5.36
C ILE A 130 -16.58 3.22 6.25
N HIS A 131 -17.76 3.40 5.65
CA HIS A 131 -19.00 3.63 6.41
C HIS A 131 -19.40 2.41 7.25
N ASN A 132 -19.30 1.21 6.68
CA ASN A 132 -19.63 -0.02 7.39
C ASN A 132 -18.65 -0.31 8.55
N GLU A 133 -17.35 -0.08 8.34
CA GLU A 133 -16.31 -0.22 9.38
C GLU A 133 -16.51 0.82 10.51
N ALA A 134 -16.91 2.05 10.16
CA ALA A 134 -17.22 3.08 11.15
C ALA A 134 -18.49 2.75 11.96
N GLU A 135 -19.51 2.17 11.33
CA GLU A 135 -20.75 1.77 12.00
C GLU A 135 -20.52 0.55 12.91
N LEU A 136 -19.77 -0.46 12.45
CA LEU A 136 -19.36 -1.59 13.27
C LEU A 136 -18.54 -1.15 14.48
N LYS A 137 -17.57 -0.23 14.29
CA LYS A 137 -16.78 0.32 15.40
C LYS A 137 -17.64 1.09 16.40
N ARG A 138 -18.62 1.87 15.92
CA ARG A 138 -19.55 2.60 16.79
C ARG A 138 -20.44 1.66 17.60
N ILE A 139 -20.87 0.54 17.00
CA ILE A 139 -21.65 -0.49 17.70
C ILE A 139 -20.79 -1.17 18.77
N GLU A 140 -19.55 -1.54 18.44
CA GLU A 140 -18.61 -2.16 19.38
C GLU A 140 -18.30 -1.24 20.58
N ASP A 141 -18.00 0.04 20.32
CA ASP A 141 -17.75 1.04 21.36
C ASP A 141 -19.00 1.27 22.24
N SER A 142 -20.20 1.22 21.65
CA SER A 142 -21.47 1.30 22.39
C SER A 142 -21.71 0.07 23.27
N ARG A 143 -21.33 -1.11 22.79
CA ARG A 143 -21.47 -2.38 23.52
C ARG A 143 -20.48 -2.45 24.68
N ALA A 144 -19.22 -2.07 24.44
CA ALA A 144 -18.18 -2.01 25.46
C ALA A 144 -18.49 -0.97 26.56
N SER A 145 -19.06 0.18 26.20
CA SER A 145 -19.47 1.21 27.17
C SER A 145 -20.74 0.83 27.95
N ALA A 146 -21.69 0.12 27.34
CA ALA A 146 -22.85 -0.44 28.02
C ALA A 146 -22.47 -1.53 29.04
N GLU A 147 -21.50 -2.39 28.70
CA GLU A 147 -21.00 -3.43 29.59
C GLU A 147 -20.27 -2.85 30.81
N LYS A 148 -19.42 -1.83 30.61
CA LYS A 148 -18.79 -1.08 31.71
C LYS A 148 -19.81 -0.39 32.63
N ARG A 149 -20.92 0.12 32.08
CA ARG A 149 -22.03 0.69 32.87
C ARG A 149 -22.78 -0.37 33.68
N ARG A 150 -22.90 -1.61 33.19
CA ARG A 150 -23.52 -2.72 33.92
C ARG A 150 -22.64 -3.21 35.08
N GLN A 151 -21.33 -3.32 34.88
CA GLN A 151 -20.39 -3.67 35.96
C GLN A 151 -20.40 -2.65 37.10
N ASN A 152 -20.50 -1.35 36.80
CA ASN A 152 -20.56 -0.30 37.83
C ASN A 152 -21.88 -0.25 38.62
N LYS A 153 -22.95 -0.94 38.17
CA LYS A 153 -24.24 -1.01 38.90
C LYS A 153 -24.34 -2.24 39.80
N SER A 154 -23.42 -3.21 39.70
CA SER A 154 -23.42 -4.44 40.48
C SER A 154 -22.64 -4.37 41.81
N GLY A 155 -22.22 -3.17 42.24
CA GLY A 155 -21.38 -2.96 43.42
C GLY A 155 -22.05 -2.31 44.64
N TYR A 156 -23.35 -1.97 44.58
CA TYR A 156 -24.06 -1.35 45.71
C TYR A 156 -25.39 -2.06 45.98
N ASN A 157 -25.31 -3.24 46.58
CA ASN A 157 -26.40 -3.79 47.37
C ASN A 157 -25.83 -4.59 48.56
N SER A 158 -25.50 -3.86 49.62
CA SER A 158 -25.46 -4.40 50.98
C SER A 158 -26.27 -3.43 51.83
N GLY A 159 -27.39 -3.94 52.34
CA GLY A 159 -28.51 -3.14 52.81
C GLY A 159 -28.27 -2.42 54.13
N ASN A 160 -29.20 -1.53 54.46
CA ASN A 160 -29.63 -1.34 55.84
C ASN A 160 -30.98 -0.63 55.88
N TYR A 161 -31.73 -0.98 56.91
CA TYR A 161 -33.09 -0.59 57.22
C TYR A 161 -33.24 0.90 57.56
N ASN A 162 -34.49 1.37 57.45
CA ASN A 162 -35.14 2.39 58.28
C ASN A 162 -35.38 3.80 57.69
N SER A 163 -36.55 4.33 58.05
CA SER A 163 -37.00 5.73 57.96
C SER A 163 -37.43 6.20 56.57
N GLY A 164 -38.68 6.54 56.28
CA GLY A 164 -39.61 7.31 57.12
C GLY A 164 -39.80 8.68 56.45
N ASP A 165 -41.00 8.89 55.89
CA ASP A 165 -41.73 10.13 55.61
C ASP A 165 -40.98 11.48 55.43
N SER A 166 -41.34 12.21 54.36
CA SER A 166 -41.66 13.67 54.31
C SER A 166 -41.51 14.17 52.87
N ARG A 167 -42.60 14.37 52.11
CA ARG A 167 -43.40 15.60 52.01
C ARG A 167 -42.60 16.87 51.66
N SER A 168 -43.01 17.47 50.53
CA SER A 168 -43.09 18.92 50.29
C SER A 168 -41.77 19.66 50.04
N ASN A 169 -41.65 20.40 48.94
CA ASN A 169 -42.18 21.77 48.87
C ASN A 169 -41.55 22.58 47.71
N SER A 170 -42.42 23.41 47.14
CA SER A 170 -42.28 24.58 46.29
C SER A 170 -40.94 25.32 46.15
N THR A 171 -40.70 25.78 44.92
CA THR A 171 -40.54 27.19 44.52
C THR A 171 -39.93 28.15 45.55
N ARG A 172 -38.70 28.61 45.28
CA ARG A 172 -38.09 29.93 45.56
C ARG A 172 -36.58 29.81 45.31
N GLY A 173 -35.89 30.62 44.54
CA GLY A 173 -36.23 31.86 43.84
C GLY A 173 -34.93 32.57 43.40
N GLY A 174 -35.08 33.46 42.42
CA GLY A 174 -34.16 34.56 42.05
C GLY A 174 -32.76 34.16 41.54
N SER A 175 -32.14 34.82 40.57
CA SER A 175 -32.35 36.17 40.05
C SER A 175 -31.77 36.28 38.64
N SER A 176 -32.53 36.93 37.76
CA SER A 176 -32.11 37.47 36.48
C SER A 176 -31.13 38.63 36.69
N TRP A 177 -29.86 38.49 36.30
CA TRP A 177 -28.96 39.61 36.01
C TRP A 177 -27.93 39.22 34.93
N GLY A 178 -27.93 39.97 33.84
CA GLY A 178 -26.67 40.27 33.14
C GLY A 178 -26.32 39.41 31.94
N ASN A 179 -26.89 39.76 30.79
CA ASN A 179 -26.25 39.62 29.49
C ASN A 179 -24.84 40.25 29.54
N ARG A 180 -23.77 39.44 29.57
CA ARG A 180 -22.43 39.82 29.09
C ARG A 180 -21.85 38.67 28.29
N LYS A 181 -21.86 38.80 26.96
CA LYS A 181 -21.06 37.98 26.07
C LYS A 181 -19.62 38.49 26.14
N GLU A 182 -18.79 37.89 27.00
CA GLU A 182 -17.35 37.93 26.80
C GLU A 182 -16.95 36.81 25.83
N PRO A 183 -16.10 37.08 24.82
CA PRO A 183 -15.58 36.04 23.94
C PRO A 183 -14.56 35.20 24.71
N ARG A 184 -14.94 33.97 25.06
CA ARG A 184 -14.02 32.97 25.60
C ARG A 184 -12.92 32.67 24.58
N ALA A 185 -11.66 32.89 24.95
CA ALA A 185 -10.51 32.59 24.11
C ALA A 185 -10.48 31.10 23.68
N PRO A 186 -10.01 30.79 22.46
CA PRO A 186 -9.99 29.43 21.95
C PRO A 186 -9.03 28.57 22.77
N THR A 187 -9.53 27.45 23.31
CA THR A 187 -8.72 26.49 24.06
C THR A 187 -7.84 25.69 23.08
N LYS A 188 -6.52 25.66 23.32
CA LYS A 188 -5.57 24.79 22.60
C LYS A 188 -5.57 23.39 23.21
N ASP A 189 -5.50 22.37 22.35
CA ASP A 189 -5.21 21.00 22.78
C ASP A 189 -3.70 20.80 23.05
N SER A 190 -3.33 19.67 23.66
CA SER A 190 -1.94 19.32 24.03
C SER A 190 -0.99 19.18 22.82
N ARG A 191 -1.49 19.34 21.60
CA ARG A 191 -0.73 19.31 20.34
C ARG A 191 -0.73 20.66 19.62
N GLY A 192 -1.28 21.70 20.26
CA GLY A 192 -1.19 23.09 19.81
C GLY A 192 -2.21 23.51 18.76
N PHE A 193 -3.28 22.74 18.54
CA PHE A 193 -4.33 23.06 17.58
C PHE A 193 -5.47 23.86 18.23
N THR A 194 -5.96 24.90 17.53
CA THR A 194 -7.07 25.76 17.96
C THR A 194 -8.33 25.48 17.13
N SER A 195 -9.41 25.03 17.76
CA SER A 195 -10.70 24.85 17.06
C SER A 195 -11.47 26.16 16.96
N VAL A 196 -11.86 26.56 15.74
CA VAL A 196 -12.78 27.68 15.49
C VAL A 196 -14.17 27.15 15.13
N SER A 197 -15.22 27.68 15.77
CA SER A 197 -16.61 27.33 15.48
C SER A 197 -17.11 28.07 14.23
N ARG A 198 -17.62 27.34 13.24
CA ARG A 198 -18.17 27.88 11.99
C ARG A 198 -19.60 28.38 12.21
N SER A 199 -19.77 29.68 12.44
CA SER A 199 -21.08 30.33 12.44
C SER A 199 -21.49 30.78 11.04
N GLN A 200 -22.68 30.34 10.65
CA GLN A 200 -23.44 30.65 9.44
C GLN A 200 -23.69 32.16 9.32
N SER A 201 -23.39 32.77 8.17
CA SER A 201 -23.82 34.15 7.89
C SER A 201 -24.26 34.29 6.43
N ASN A 202 -25.58 34.51 6.27
CA ASN A 202 -26.22 35.05 5.07
C ASN A 202 -25.49 36.33 4.60
N ARG A 203 -25.24 36.44 3.29
CA ARG A 203 -25.09 37.74 2.62
C ARG A 203 -25.74 37.71 1.23
N PRO A 204 -26.31 38.85 0.78
CA PRO A 204 -27.32 38.90 -0.27
C PRO A 204 -26.73 38.96 -1.69
N VAL A 205 -27.57 38.59 -2.65
CA VAL A 205 -27.36 38.63 -4.10
C VAL A 205 -27.55 40.06 -4.63
N PRO A 206 -26.79 40.51 -5.63
CA PRO A 206 -27.26 41.53 -6.56
C PRO A 206 -27.40 40.99 -7.99
N GLU A 207 -28.41 41.51 -8.69
CA GLU A 207 -28.88 41.08 -10.00
C GLU A 207 -28.41 42.02 -11.13
N GLN A 208 -28.13 41.40 -12.30
CA GLN A 208 -28.09 41.88 -13.69
C GLN A 208 -27.12 42.99 -14.15
N SER A 209 -26.24 42.64 -15.11
CA SER A 209 -26.38 43.05 -16.53
C SER A 209 -25.26 42.46 -17.41
N ALA A 210 -25.60 42.20 -18.68
CA ALA A 210 -24.78 41.52 -19.67
C ALA A 210 -23.73 42.45 -20.31
N SER A 211 -22.50 41.95 -20.53
CA SER A 211 -21.76 42.08 -21.81
C SER A 211 -20.40 41.37 -21.78
N THR A 212 -20.24 40.46 -22.74
CA THR A 212 -19.08 40.14 -23.58
C THR A 212 -17.69 40.66 -23.15
N SER A 213 -16.71 39.76 -22.96
CA SER A 213 -15.55 39.57 -23.87
C SER A 213 -14.41 38.71 -23.28
N THR A 214 -13.83 37.90 -24.18
CA THR A 214 -12.45 37.39 -24.23
C THR A 214 -11.96 36.36 -23.20
N MET A 215 -12.11 35.07 -23.56
CA MET A 215 -11.26 33.98 -23.08
C MET A 215 -10.08 33.82 -24.04
N SER A 216 -8.86 34.03 -23.53
CA SER A 216 -7.63 33.64 -24.22
C SER A 216 -7.27 32.19 -23.86
N PRO A 217 -7.14 31.26 -24.82
CA PRO A 217 -6.55 29.96 -24.55
C PRO A 217 -5.02 30.11 -24.49
N ARG A 218 -4.42 29.73 -23.37
CA ARG A 218 -2.96 29.63 -23.23
C ARG A 218 -2.49 28.37 -23.96
N GLU A 219 -1.61 28.58 -24.94
CA GLU A 219 -1.09 27.59 -25.86
C GLU A 219 -0.46 26.37 -25.16
N ASN A 220 -0.80 25.18 -25.66
CA ASN A 220 -0.10 23.94 -25.35
C ASN A 220 0.99 23.72 -26.43
N SER A 221 2.21 23.44 -25.96
CA SER A 221 3.44 23.39 -26.74
C SER A 221 3.36 22.39 -27.90
N LYS A 222 3.63 22.88 -29.11
CA LYS A 222 3.86 22.10 -30.34
C LYS A 222 5.05 21.15 -30.12
N ARG A 223 4.80 19.84 -30.12
CA ARG A 223 5.83 18.85 -30.44
C ARG A 223 5.89 18.76 -31.95
N THR A 224 7.02 19.16 -32.51
CA THR A 224 7.33 19.06 -33.93
C THR A 224 7.46 17.59 -34.30
N ASP A 225 6.55 17.12 -35.13
CA ASP A 225 6.66 15.85 -35.84
C ASP A 225 7.59 16.09 -37.04
N SER A 226 8.81 15.59 -36.97
CA SER A 226 9.75 15.64 -38.08
C SER A 226 10.72 14.45 -38.03
N MET A 227 10.52 13.57 -39.01
CA MET A 227 11.41 12.50 -39.50
C MET A 227 11.56 11.25 -38.64
N ALA A 228 10.57 10.36 -38.76
CA ALA A 228 10.81 8.92 -38.69
C ALA A 228 11.66 8.50 -39.91
N SER A 229 12.98 8.63 -39.80
CA SER A 229 13.92 7.95 -40.70
C SER A 229 13.96 6.48 -40.32
N ASN A 230 13.51 5.61 -41.22
CA ASN A 230 13.56 4.16 -41.05
C ASN A 230 15.02 3.70 -40.96
N ILE A 231 15.47 3.34 -39.76
CA ILE A 231 16.82 2.84 -39.46
C ILE A 231 17.19 1.57 -40.26
N PHE A 232 16.18 0.87 -40.80
CA PHE A 232 16.36 -0.31 -41.64
C PHE A 232 16.77 -0.03 -43.09
N ALA A 233 16.69 1.21 -43.57
CA ALA A 233 17.08 1.55 -44.95
C ALA A 233 18.60 1.49 -45.18
N ALA A 234 19.41 1.52 -44.13
CA ALA A 234 20.88 1.50 -44.22
C ALA A 234 21.48 0.08 -44.42
N LEU A 235 20.65 -0.92 -44.69
CA LEU A 235 21.09 -2.32 -44.86
C LEU A 235 20.82 -2.89 -46.26
N ASP A 236 20.25 -2.11 -47.19
CA ASP A 236 19.74 -2.62 -48.47
C ASP A 236 20.59 -2.24 -49.70
N ASP A 237 21.67 -1.47 -49.53
CA ASP A 237 22.52 -0.99 -50.64
C ASP A 237 23.96 -1.52 -50.53
N GLU A 238 24.16 -2.83 -50.48
CA GLU A 238 25.38 -3.49 -50.99
C GLU A 238 25.03 -4.94 -51.35
N ASP A 239 24.68 -5.20 -52.62
CA ASP A 239 25.26 -6.25 -53.48
C ASP A 239 24.41 -6.48 -54.75
N ALA A 240 24.73 -5.78 -55.84
CA ALA A 240 24.27 -6.13 -57.19
C ALA A 240 25.24 -5.57 -58.25
N GLY A 241 26.46 -6.10 -58.25
CA GLY A 241 27.44 -5.94 -59.34
C GLY A 241 27.73 -7.29 -60.00
N HIS A 242 27.13 -7.52 -61.17
CA HIS A 242 27.64 -8.44 -62.20
C HIS A 242 27.52 -7.76 -63.55
#